data_AF-A0A0S8G412-F1
#
_entry.id   AF-A0A0S8G412-F1
#
_cell.length_a   1.000
_cell.length_b   1.000
_cell.length_c   1.000
_cell.angle_alpha   90.00
_cell.angle_beta   90.00
_cell.angle_gamma   90.00
#
_symmetry.space_group_name_H-M   'P 1'
#
loop_
_entity.id
_entity.type
_entity.pdbx_description
1 polymer ?
#
loop_
_entity_poly.entity_id
_entity_poly.type
_entity_poly.pdbx_seq_one_letter_code
_entity_poly.pdbx_strand_id
1 'polypeptide(L)'
;MCGILGAVGSTAERIDDPTLVDALDLIRHRGPDAGAIWRDSGVCFGHRRLAIIDLDARAGQPMARGDLVFAYNGEIYNFRKLRRELEGGGVIACCVSRACLRSWSGIDRRAN
;
A
#
# COMPACT_ATOMS: atom_id res chain seq x y z
N MET A 1 12.36 2.24 7.96
CA MET A 1 11.86 2.30 6.57
C MET A 1 10.96 1.08 6.37
N CYS A 2 9.73 1.21 5.89
CA CYS A 2 8.70 0.13 5.85
C CYS A 2 9.18 -1.25 5.33
N GLY A 3 8.39 -2.30 5.54
CA GLY A 3 8.61 -3.65 5.00
C GLY A 3 7.45 -4.06 4.08
N ILE A 4 7.75 -4.83 3.03
CA ILE A 4 6.76 -5.47 2.15
C ILE A 4 7.18 -6.90 1.94
N LEU A 5 6.23 -7.82 2.04
CA LEU A 5 6.41 -9.24 1.75
C LEU A 5 5.19 -9.72 0.97
N GLY A 6 5.38 -10.55 -0.04
CA GLY A 6 4.27 -11.17 -0.76
C GLY A 6 4.69 -12.33 -1.64
N ALA A 7 3.69 -13.08 -2.10
CA ALA A 7 3.81 -14.21 -3.01
C ALA A 7 2.69 -14.17 -4.05
N VAL A 8 2.92 -14.85 -5.17
CA VAL A 8 1.97 -15.00 -6.27
C VAL A 8 1.92 -16.45 -6.76
N GLY A 9 0.85 -16.79 -7.49
CA GLY A 9 0.58 -18.11 -8.05
C GLY A 9 0.47 -19.20 -6.98
N SER A 10 0.93 -20.40 -7.31
CA SER A 10 0.82 -21.56 -6.42
C SER A 10 1.54 -21.37 -5.07
N THR A 11 2.51 -20.48 -4.97
CA THR A 11 3.15 -20.14 -3.69
C THR A 11 2.19 -19.40 -2.77
N ALA A 12 1.41 -18.44 -3.30
CA ALA A 12 0.42 -17.72 -2.51
C ALA A 12 -0.70 -18.65 -2.00
N GLU A 13 -1.08 -19.64 -2.81
CA GLU A 13 -2.08 -20.64 -2.45
C GLU A 13 -1.63 -21.57 -1.32
N ARG A 14 -0.31 -21.78 -1.16
CA ARG A 14 0.27 -22.64 -0.10
C ARG A 14 0.56 -21.92 1.21
N ILE A 15 0.58 -20.59 1.21
CA ILE A 15 0.83 -19.78 2.40
C ILE A 15 -0.52 -19.53 3.06
N ASP A 16 -0.67 -19.81 4.35
CA ASP A 16 -1.82 -19.39 5.13
C ASP A 16 -1.59 -18.01 5.78
N ASP A 17 -2.66 -17.40 6.31
CA ASP A 17 -2.58 -16.07 6.90
C ASP A 17 -1.65 -16.00 8.12
N PRO A 18 -1.66 -16.96 9.06
CA PRO A 18 -0.69 -17.01 10.15
C PRO A 18 0.76 -17.03 9.67
N THR A 19 1.10 -17.88 8.69
CA THR A 19 2.47 -17.94 8.14
C THR A 19 2.88 -16.61 7.51
N LEU A 20 1.97 -15.96 6.78
CA LEU A 20 2.24 -14.65 6.19
C LEU A 20 2.48 -13.57 7.27
N VAL A 21 1.69 -13.58 8.34
CA VAL A 21 1.84 -12.66 9.48
C VAL A 21 3.18 -12.89 10.18
N ASP A 22 3.53 -14.13 10.47
CA ASP A 22 4.80 -14.49 11.12
C ASP A 22 5.99 -14.05 10.26
N ALA A 23 5.94 -14.31 8.95
CA ALA A 23 6.97 -13.87 8.02
C ALA A 23 7.07 -12.33 7.93
N LEU A 24 5.94 -11.62 8.04
CA LEU A 24 5.92 -10.16 8.16
C LEU A 24 6.48 -9.65 9.49
N ASP A 25 6.35 -10.41 10.58
CA ASP A 25 6.90 -10.05 11.88
C ASP A 25 8.42 -10.17 11.93
N LEU A 26 9.03 -11.05 11.13
CA LEU A 26 10.49 -11.10 10.95
C LEU A 26 11.07 -9.77 10.45
N ILE A 27 10.28 -9.00 9.70
CA ILE A 27 10.66 -7.67 9.20
C ILE A 27 10.02 -6.52 9.99
N ARG A 28 9.46 -6.76 11.18
CA ARG A 28 8.79 -5.73 12.00
C ARG A 28 9.70 -4.55 12.35
N HIS A 29 10.99 -4.79 12.57
CA HIS A 29 11.98 -3.75 12.87
C HIS A 29 12.06 -2.65 11.79
N ARG A 30 11.62 -2.95 10.56
CA ARG A 30 11.54 -1.98 9.45
C ARG A 30 10.35 -1.02 9.59
N GLY A 31 9.23 -1.49 10.13
CA GLY A 31 7.97 -0.76 10.26
C GLY A 31 7.21 -1.17 11.51
N PRO A 32 7.56 -0.63 12.69
CA PRO A 32 7.01 -1.04 13.97
C PRO A 32 5.61 -0.47 14.26
N ASP A 33 5.15 0.53 13.50
CA ASP A 33 3.98 1.34 13.87
C ASP A 33 2.64 0.70 13.48
N ALA A 34 2.60 0.01 12.34
CA ALA A 34 1.41 -0.69 11.89
C ALA A 34 1.76 -1.85 10.95
N GLY A 35 0.85 -2.80 10.79
CA GLY A 35 0.97 -3.83 9.76
C GLY A 35 -0.38 -4.45 9.41
N ALA A 36 -0.48 -4.93 8.17
CA ALA A 36 -1.65 -5.63 7.67
C ALA A 36 -1.25 -6.58 6.54
N ILE A 37 -2.11 -7.57 6.29
CA ILE A 37 -2.04 -8.48 5.15
C ILE A 37 -3.23 -8.24 4.22
N TRP A 38 -3.06 -8.64 2.97
CA TRP A 38 -4.11 -8.71 1.97
C TRP A 38 -3.90 -9.99 1.13
N ARG A 39 -5.00 -10.62 0.73
CA ARG A 39 -5.02 -11.85 -0.06
C ARG A 39 -6.16 -11.82 -1.07
N ASP A 40 -5.91 -12.43 -2.21
CA ASP A 40 -6.90 -12.85 -3.19
C ASP A 40 -6.42 -14.14 -3.89
N SER A 41 -7.22 -14.68 -4.80
CA SER A 41 -6.88 -15.88 -5.58
C SER A 41 -5.52 -15.74 -6.25
N GLY A 42 -4.58 -16.59 -5.87
CA GLY A 42 -3.21 -16.60 -6.42
C GLY A 42 -2.33 -15.43 -6.01
N VAL A 43 -2.70 -14.58 -5.03
CA VAL A 43 -1.87 -13.47 -4.54
C VAL A 43 -2.04 -13.27 -3.03
N CYS A 44 -0.94 -13.14 -2.29
CA CYS A 44 -0.97 -12.68 -0.91
C CYS A 44 0.20 -11.76 -0.62
N PHE A 45 0.00 -10.68 0.13
CA PHE A 45 1.08 -9.81 0.57
C PHE A 45 0.70 -9.04 1.81
N GLY A 46 1.68 -8.42 2.46
CA GLY A 46 1.44 -7.48 3.53
C GLY A 46 2.51 -6.44 3.64
N HIS A 47 2.30 -5.53 4.59
CA HIS A 47 3.12 -4.35 4.80
C HIS A 47 3.39 -4.14 6.28
N ARG A 48 4.61 -3.70 6.59
CA ARG A 48 5.01 -3.16 7.90
C ARG A 48 5.32 -1.69 7.74
N ARG A 49 4.62 -0.84 8.47
CA ARG A 49 4.65 0.61 8.27
C ARG A 49 5.53 1.30 9.31
N LEU A 50 6.40 2.17 8.83
CA LEU A 50 7.05 3.21 9.64
C LEU A 50 6.41 4.56 9.24
N ALA A 51 5.75 5.20 10.18
CA ALA A 51 5.00 6.44 10.03
C ALA A 51 5.92 7.64 10.30
N ILE A 52 6.48 8.24 9.25
CA ILE A 52 7.36 9.42 9.37
C ILE A 52 6.63 10.71 8.96
N ILE A 53 6.26 10.82 7.68
CA ILE A 53 5.68 12.06 7.10
C ILE A 53 4.15 12.05 7.13
N ASP A 54 3.54 10.88 6.98
CA ASP A 54 2.10 10.70 6.85
C ASP A 54 1.60 9.93 8.08
N LEU A 55 1.21 10.63 9.14
CA LEU A 55 0.80 9.99 10.40
C LEU A 55 -0.68 9.59 10.44
N ASP A 56 -1.42 9.82 9.34
CA ASP A 56 -2.84 9.50 9.26
C ASP A 56 -3.03 7.97 9.31
N ALA A 57 -3.82 7.49 10.28
CA ALA A 57 -4.12 6.06 10.44
C ALA A 57 -4.74 5.45 9.17
N ARG A 58 -5.49 6.26 8.42
CA ARG A 58 -6.11 5.82 7.17
C ARG A 58 -5.04 5.49 6.12
N ALA A 59 -3.79 5.97 6.24
CA ALA A 59 -2.67 5.68 5.35
C ALA A 59 -2.02 4.31 5.61
N GLY A 60 -2.71 3.43 6.35
CA GLY A 60 -2.39 2.02 6.48
C GLY A 60 -2.29 1.31 5.12
N GLN A 61 -1.39 0.34 5.05
CA GLN A 61 -1.12 -0.45 3.86
C GLN A 61 -1.10 -1.94 4.25
N PRO A 62 -1.46 -2.88 3.35
CA PRO A 62 -1.98 -2.66 2.00
C PRO A 62 -3.30 -1.87 1.96
N MET A 63 -3.51 -1.10 0.90
CA MET A 63 -4.70 -0.27 0.72
C MET A 63 -5.43 -0.67 -0.57
N ALA A 64 -6.74 -0.88 -0.46
CA ALA A 64 -7.59 -1.27 -1.58
C ALA A 64 -8.52 -0.13 -2.06
N ARG A 65 -8.82 -0.11 -3.36
CA ARG A 65 -9.85 0.74 -4.00
C ARG A 65 -10.35 0.08 -5.28
N GLY A 66 -11.58 -0.42 -5.26
CA GLY A 66 -12.09 -1.27 -6.35
C GLY A 66 -11.19 -2.51 -6.47
N ASP A 67 -10.80 -2.84 -7.70
CA ASP A 67 -9.94 -3.99 -7.99
C ASP A 67 -8.44 -3.69 -7.86
N LEU A 68 -8.09 -2.48 -7.39
CA LEU A 68 -6.71 -2.06 -7.20
C LEU A 68 -6.30 -2.18 -5.73
N VAL A 69 -5.18 -2.85 -5.47
CA VAL A 69 -4.57 -2.93 -4.14
C VAL A 69 -3.13 -2.48 -4.22
N PHE A 70 -2.71 -1.64 -3.26
CA PHE A 70 -1.45 -0.91 -3.31
C PHE A 70 -0.71 -0.97 -1.98
N ALA A 71 0.58 -1.24 -2.06
CA ALA A 71 1.56 -1.05 -1.00
C ALA A 71 2.88 -0.53 -1.59
N TYR A 72 3.60 0.30 -0.86
CA TYR A 72 4.91 0.83 -1.27
C TYR A 72 5.84 1.06 -0.08
N ASN A 73 7.14 1.03 -0.39
CA ASN A 73 8.22 1.31 0.54
C ASN A 73 9.00 2.51 0.01
N GLY A 74 9.03 3.61 0.76
CA GLY A 74 9.78 4.80 0.39
C GLY A 74 9.06 6.09 0.74
N GLU A 75 9.62 7.20 0.27
CA GLU A 75 9.12 8.53 0.51
C GLU A 75 8.93 9.25 -0.82
N ILE A 76 7.78 9.91 -0.97
CA ILE A 76 7.48 10.74 -2.14
C ILE A 76 7.82 12.17 -1.74
N TYR A 77 9.08 12.57 -1.92
CA TYR A 77 9.57 13.87 -1.44
C TYR A 77 8.82 15.06 -2.02
N ASN A 78 8.35 14.95 -3.27
CA ASN A 78 7.56 15.97 -3.94
C ASN A 78 6.04 15.86 -3.65
N PHE A 79 5.61 15.18 -2.58
CA PHE A 79 4.20 14.94 -2.27
C PHE A 79 3.35 16.22 -2.20
N ARG A 80 3.92 17.34 -1.74
CA ARG A 80 3.22 18.64 -1.70
C ARG A 80 2.90 19.18 -3.09
N LYS A 81 3.82 19.00 -4.05
CA LYS A 81 3.61 19.38 -5.45
C LYS A 81 2.58 18.45 -6.09
N LEU A 82 2.79 17.15 -5.94
CA LEU A 82 1.88 16.12 -6.47
C LEU A 82 0.45 16.28 -5.93
N ARG A 83 0.28 16.58 -4.64
CA ARG A 83 -1.04 16.79 -4.05
C ARG A 83 -1.79 17.93 -4.74
N ARG A 84 -1.13 19.07 -4.98
CA ARG A 84 -1.73 20.20 -5.70
C ARG A 84 -2.09 19.86 -7.14
N GLU A 85 -1.21 19.15 -7.84
CA GLU A 85 -1.46 18.70 -9.21
C GLU A 85 -2.65 17.73 -9.27
N LEU A 86 -2.72 16.78 -8.33
CA LEU A 86 -3.81 15.81 -8.23
C LEU A 86 -5.13 16.48 -7.85
N GLU A 87 -5.12 17.39 -6.86
CA GLU A 87 -6.30 18.18 -6.48
C GLU A 87 -6.81 19.02 -7.66
N GLY A 88 -5.89 19.67 -8.41
CA GLY A 88 -6.23 20.40 -9.64
C GLY A 88 -6.79 19.52 -10.77
N GLY A 89 -6.44 18.23 -10.78
CA GLY A 89 -7.00 17.22 -11.68
C GLY A 89 -8.25 16.50 -11.16
N GLY A 90 -8.83 16.95 -10.04
CA GLY A 90 -10.05 16.40 -9.44
C GLY A 90 -9.84 15.20 -8.49
N VAL A 91 -8.59 14.86 -8.16
CA VAL A 91 -8.25 13.77 -7.24
C VAL A 91 -8.04 14.31 -5.82
N ILE A 92 -9.06 14.11 -4.97
CA ILE A 92 -8.99 14.48 -3.55
C ILE A 92 -8.57 13.25 -2.72
N ALA A 93 -7.54 13.39 -1.89
CA ALA A 93 -7.01 12.34 -1.03
C ALA A 93 -6.51 12.90 0.32
N CYS A 94 -6.85 12.24 1.43
CA CYS A 94 -6.41 12.70 2.75
C CYS A 94 -4.90 12.50 3.00
N CYS A 95 -4.31 11.48 2.40
CA CYS A 95 -2.94 11.04 2.64
C CYS A 95 -2.22 10.75 1.32
N VAL A 96 -0.89 10.75 1.31
CA VAL A 96 -0.07 10.59 0.09
C VAL A 96 -0.30 9.22 -0.52
N SER A 97 -0.36 8.18 0.31
CA SER A 97 -0.61 6.81 -0.15
C SER A 97 -1.96 6.70 -0.89
N ARG A 98 -3.03 7.34 -0.37
CA ARG A 98 -4.33 7.41 -1.07
C ARG A 98 -4.26 8.21 -2.35
N ALA A 99 -3.48 9.29 -2.39
CA ALA A 99 -3.31 10.09 -3.59
C ALA A 99 -2.72 9.26 -4.73
N CYS A 100 -1.71 8.43 -4.43
CA CYS A 100 -1.12 7.49 -5.39
C CYS A 100 -2.13 6.49 -5.93
N LEU A 101 -2.83 5.76 -5.05
CA LEU A 101 -3.83 4.78 -5.49
C LEU A 101 -4.95 5.44 -6.30
N ARG A 102 -5.39 6.65 -5.89
CA ARG A 102 -6.46 7.36 -6.59
C ARG A 102 -6.05 7.88 -7.96
N SER A 103 -4.82 8.37 -8.08
CA SER A 103 -4.22 8.76 -9.35
C SER A 103 -4.16 7.55 -10.31
N TRP A 104 -3.70 6.40 -9.81
CA TRP A 104 -3.62 5.18 -10.60
C TRP A 104 -4.97 4.73 -11.15
N SER A 105 -6.03 4.73 -10.32
CA SER A 105 -7.38 4.39 -10.81
C SER A 105 -7.92 5.37 -11.85
N GLY A 106 -7.40 6.61 -11.89
CA GLY A 106 -7.79 7.62 -12.85
C GLY A 106 -7.05 7.52 -14.18
N ILE A 107 -5.84 6.95 -14.18
CA ILE A 107 -5.05 6.68 -15.40
C ILE A 107 -5.71 5.57 -16.22
N ASP A 108 -6.15 4.49 -15.55
CA ASP A 108 -6.76 3.34 -16.22
C ASP A 108 -8.06 3.72 -16.96
N ARG A 109 -8.87 4.62 -16.38
CA ARG A 109 -10.09 5.14 -17.03
C ARG A 109 -9.84 6.09 -18.21
N ARG A 110 -8.61 6.60 -18.39
CA ARG A 110 -8.24 7.44 -19.55
C ARG A 110 -7.56 6.63 -20.66
N ALA A 111 -7.28 5.35 -20.41
CA ALA A 111 -6.65 4.44 -21.37
C ALA A 111 -7.66 3.59 -22.16
N ASN A 112 -8.95 3.73 -21.88
CA ASN A 112 -10.09 3.26 -22.68
C ASN A 112 -10.91 4.45 -23.19
#